data_AF-A0A945UJ18-F1
#
_entry.id   AF-A0A945UJ18-F1
#
_cell.length_a   1.000
_cell.length_b   1.000
_cell.length_c   1.000
_cell.angle_alpha   90.00
_cell.angle_beta   90.00
_cell.angle_gamma   90.00
#
_symmetry.space_group_name_H-M   'P 1'
#
loop_
_entity.id
_entity.type
_entity.pdbx_description
1 polymer ?
#
loop_
_entity_poly.entity_id
_entity_poly.type
_entity_poly.pdbx_seq_one_letter_code
_entity_poly.pdbx_strand_id
1 'polypeptide(L)'
;VAAAAEQAAVNVQTVASASEELTASINEISQQVSGASHMAMDASGIAEKVAEQVTELKVAGDQIENVVGLITDIASQTNLLALNATIEAARAGEAGKGFAVVANEVKNLASQTAKATDEIRGYVASIQTATENTVSGISEVATKVDEIEQANSAVSAAVEEQSAATGEIARNIEEASAGTTEVTTNIVGVNTASQETGAAATQLNGAAMELSSQSETLRTVVSDFLGSVRKVV
;
A
#
# COMPACT_ATOMS: atom_id res chain seq x y z
N VAL A 1 40.08 22.78 8.62
CA VAL A 1 39.87 21.33 8.76
C VAL A 1 38.98 21.01 9.96
N ALA A 2 39.26 21.50 11.18
CA ALA A 2 38.40 21.30 12.36
C ALA A 2 36.91 21.66 12.12
N ALA A 3 36.62 22.87 11.66
CA ALA A 3 35.26 23.30 11.35
C ALA A 3 34.55 22.43 10.29
N ALA A 4 35.30 21.86 9.34
CA ALA A 4 34.73 20.97 8.32
C ALA A 4 34.40 19.59 8.91
N ALA A 5 35.21 19.09 9.86
CA ALA A 5 34.95 17.85 10.58
C ALA A 5 33.74 17.98 11.53
N GLU A 6 33.62 19.11 12.24
CA GLU A 6 32.44 19.42 13.05
C GLU A 6 31.17 19.51 12.20
N GLN A 7 31.24 20.19 11.05
CA GLN A 7 30.11 20.25 10.11
C GLN A 7 29.73 18.86 9.58
N ALA A 8 30.71 18.01 9.28
CA ALA A 8 30.45 16.64 8.84
C ALA A 8 29.76 15.82 9.93
N ALA A 9 30.16 15.95 11.20
CA ALA A 9 29.52 15.28 12.32
C ALA A 9 28.04 15.71 12.49
N VAL A 10 27.75 17.02 12.36
CA VAL A 10 26.37 17.53 12.38
C VAL A 10 25.54 16.95 11.22
N ASN A 11 26.10 16.87 10.02
CA ASN A 11 25.42 16.29 8.87
C ASN A 11 25.12 14.79 9.11
N VAL A 12 26.09 14.03 9.60
CA VAL A 12 25.91 12.60 9.93
C VAL A 12 24.79 12.42 10.96
N GLN A 13 24.77 13.22 12.02
CA GLN A 13 23.70 13.18 13.03
C GLN A 13 22.32 13.50 12.42
N THR A 14 22.25 14.43 11.47
CA THR A 14 21.00 14.77 10.78
C THR A 14 20.49 13.61 9.94
N VAL A 15 21.38 12.93 9.20
CA VAL A 15 21.00 11.75 8.41
C VAL A 15 20.62 10.57 9.32
N ALA A 16 21.26 10.43 10.49
CA ALA A 16 20.91 9.41 11.48
C ALA A 16 19.45 9.55 11.91
N SER A 17 19.04 10.76 12.34
CA SER A 17 17.66 11.04 12.74
C SER A 17 16.67 10.83 11.58
N ALA A 18 17.02 11.24 10.36
CA ALA A 18 16.18 10.97 9.18
C ALA A 18 16.04 9.46 8.90
N SER A 19 17.07 8.67 9.15
CA SER A 19 17.04 7.21 8.97
C SER A 19 16.18 6.51 10.03
N GLU A 20 16.19 7.02 11.27
CA GLU A 20 15.28 6.57 12.34
C GLU A 20 13.82 6.88 11.97
N GLU A 21 13.53 8.09 11.48
CA GLU A 21 12.19 8.46 11.02
C GLU A 21 11.72 7.59 9.84
N LEU A 22 12.60 7.33 8.86
CA LEU A 22 12.30 6.43 7.75
C LEU A 22 11.99 5.01 8.24
N THR A 23 12.75 4.50 9.21
CA THR A 23 12.51 3.18 9.79
C THR A 23 11.13 3.11 10.46
N ALA A 24 10.75 4.15 11.21
CA ALA A 24 9.42 4.24 11.81
C ALA A 24 8.32 4.27 10.74
N SER A 25 8.50 5.05 9.68
CA SER A 25 7.53 5.14 8.57
C SER A 25 7.39 3.81 7.81
N ILE A 26 8.49 3.11 7.54
CA ILE A 26 8.49 1.78 6.90
C ILE A 26 7.71 0.77 7.74
N ASN A 27 7.91 0.78 9.07
CA ASN A 27 7.18 -0.11 9.98
C ASN A 27 5.66 0.18 9.98
N GLU A 28 5.28 1.46 9.93
CA GLU A 28 3.87 1.85 9.84
C GLU A 28 3.26 1.41 8.50
N ILE A 29 3.96 1.64 7.38
CA ILE A 29 3.52 1.19 6.06
C ILE A 29 3.39 -0.34 6.03
N SER A 30 4.33 -1.08 6.62
CA SER A 30 4.27 -2.55 6.71
C SER A 30 2.99 -3.02 7.45
N GLN A 31 2.63 -2.36 8.56
CA GLN A 31 1.38 -2.66 9.27
C GLN A 31 0.15 -2.32 8.41
N GLN A 32 0.16 -1.18 7.70
CA GLN A 32 -0.95 -0.79 6.82
C GLN A 32 -1.12 -1.78 5.66
N VAL A 33 -0.03 -2.22 5.04
CA VAL A 33 -0.02 -3.23 3.98
C VAL A 33 -0.58 -4.56 4.49
N SER A 34 -0.14 -5.02 5.66
CA SER A 34 -0.71 -6.23 6.29
C SER A 34 -2.21 -6.08 6.55
N GLY A 35 -2.65 -4.92 7.05
CA GLY A 35 -4.07 -4.62 7.27
C GLY A 35 -4.87 -4.62 5.97
N ALA A 36 -4.33 -4.03 4.90
CA ALA A 36 -4.96 -4.03 3.58
C ALA A 36 -5.11 -5.43 3.00
N SER A 37 -4.13 -6.32 3.21
CA SER A 37 -4.21 -7.72 2.79
C SER A 37 -5.35 -8.44 3.51
N HIS A 38 -5.48 -8.25 4.83
CA HIS A 38 -6.57 -8.85 5.60
C HIS A 38 -7.95 -8.34 5.14
N MET A 39 -8.09 -7.04 4.91
CA MET A 39 -9.33 -6.46 4.38
C MET A 39 -9.69 -7.01 2.99
N ALA A 40 -8.70 -7.24 2.12
CA ALA A 40 -8.94 -7.84 0.81
C ALA A 40 -9.44 -9.29 0.94
N MET A 41 -8.83 -10.09 1.81
CA MET A 41 -9.29 -11.46 2.10
C MET A 41 -10.73 -11.49 2.64
N ASP A 42 -11.05 -10.60 3.58
CA ASP A 42 -12.42 -10.48 4.12
C ASP A 42 -13.42 -10.07 3.03
N ALA A 43 -13.07 -9.12 2.17
CA ALA A 43 -13.90 -8.69 1.05
C ALA A 43 -14.15 -9.83 0.05
N SER A 44 -13.13 -10.63 -0.25
CA SER A 44 -13.26 -11.83 -1.09
C SER A 44 -14.25 -12.83 -0.49
N GLY A 45 -14.12 -13.15 0.80
CA GLY A 45 -15.04 -14.05 1.49
C GLY A 45 -16.48 -13.52 1.56
N ILE A 46 -16.68 -12.20 1.63
CA ILE A 46 -18.00 -11.59 1.53
C ILE A 46 -18.57 -11.75 0.12
N ALA A 47 -17.77 -11.49 -0.92
CA ALA A 47 -18.19 -11.64 -2.32
C ALA A 47 -18.63 -13.08 -2.63
N GLU A 48 -17.89 -14.09 -2.14
CA GLU A 48 -18.25 -15.51 -2.28
C GLU A 48 -19.61 -15.83 -1.63
N LYS A 49 -19.85 -15.36 -0.39
CA LYS A 49 -21.13 -15.58 0.30
C LYS A 49 -22.29 -14.94 -0.43
N VAL A 50 -22.12 -13.73 -0.96
CA VAL A 50 -23.17 -13.07 -1.74
C VAL A 50 -23.41 -13.83 -3.05
N ALA A 51 -22.38 -14.33 -3.71
CA ALA A 51 -22.52 -15.15 -4.92
C ALA A 51 -23.33 -16.43 -4.65
N GLU A 52 -23.10 -17.10 -3.52
CA GLU A 52 -23.87 -18.28 -3.09
C GLU A 52 -25.35 -17.94 -2.89
N GLN A 53 -25.66 -16.87 -2.16
CA GLN A 53 -27.04 -16.41 -1.92
C GLN A 53 -27.76 -16.05 -3.23
N VAL A 54 -27.08 -15.39 -4.16
CA VAL A 54 -27.64 -15.03 -5.47
C VAL A 54 -27.87 -16.29 -6.33
N THR A 55 -27.05 -17.32 -6.17
CA THR A 55 -27.26 -18.61 -6.83
C THR A 55 -28.52 -19.31 -6.30
N GLU A 56 -28.79 -19.25 -4.99
CA GLU A 56 -30.05 -19.74 -4.41
C GLU A 56 -31.27 -19.00 -4.97
N LEU A 57 -31.18 -17.67 -5.13
CA LEU A 57 -32.24 -16.87 -5.75
C LEU A 57 -32.52 -17.28 -7.20
N LYS A 58 -31.47 -17.62 -7.97
CA LYS A 58 -31.62 -18.14 -9.33
C LYS A 58 -32.42 -19.45 -9.33
N VAL A 59 -32.06 -20.40 -8.46
CA VAL A 59 -32.76 -21.68 -8.33
C VAL A 59 -34.22 -21.47 -7.92
N ALA A 60 -34.49 -20.54 -7.00
CA ALA A 60 -35.85 -20.20 -6.60
C ALA A 60 -36.65 -19.58 -7.77
N GLY A 61 -36.03 -18.72 -8.57
CA GLY A 61 -36.62 -18.16 -9.80
C GLY A 61 -37.05 -19.26 -10.79
N ASP A 62 -36.17 -20.23 -11.05
CA ASP A 62 -36.45 -21.35 -11.95
C ASP A 62 -37.59 -22.24 -11.42
N GLN A 63 -37.68 -22.44 -10.10
CA GLN A 63 -38.80 -23.16 -9.48
C GLN A 63 -40.13 -22.41 -9.65
N ILE A 64 -40.13 -21.09 -9.48
CA ILE A 64 -41.33 -20.27 -9.71
C ILE A 64 -41.75 -20.35 -11.18
N GLU A 65 -40.81 -20.29 -12.13
CA GLU A 65 -41.09 -20.40 -13.56
C GLU A 65 -41.80 -21.72 -13.90
N ASN A 66 -41.33 -22.84 -13.35
CA ASN A 66 -41.97 -24.15 -13.51
C ASN A 66 -43.41 -24.17 -12.97
N VAL A 67 -43.65 -23.58 -11.79
CA VAL A 67 -44.99 -23.50 -11.19
C VAL A 67 -45.91 -22.60 -12.01
N VAL A 68 -45.42 -21.45 -12.48
CA VAL A 68 -46.18 -20.53 -13.34
C VAL A 68 -46.57 -21.21 -14.64
N GLY A 69 -45.67 -21.99 -15.26
CA GLY A 69 -45.96 -22.81 -16.43
C GLY A 69 -47.12 -23.79 -16.18
N LEU A 70 -47.06 -24.54 -15.08
CA LEU A 70 -48.14 -25.46 -14.70
C LEU A 70 -49.48 -24.74 -14.49
N ILE A 71 -49.49 -23.56 -13.85
CA ILE A 71 -50.72 -22.78 -13.66
C ILE A 71 -51.29 -22.30 -15.00
N THR A 72 -50.43 -21.86 -15.93
CA THR A 72 -50.85 -21.48 -17.29
C THR A 72 -51.49 -22.67 -18.03
N ASP A 73 -50.93 -23.88 -17.90
CA ASP A 73 -51.49 -25.10 -18.47
C ASP A 73 -52.86 -25.44 -17.86
N ILE A 74 -52.98 -25.36 -16.52
CA ILE A 74 -54.24 -25.57 -15.80
C ILE A 74 -55.30 -24.56 -16.23
N ALA A 75 -54.93 -23.27 -16.36
CA ALA A 75 -55.84 -22.22 -16.83
C ALA A 75 -56.32 -22.49 -18.26
N SER A 76 -55.41 -22.91 -19.15
CA SER A 76 -55.74 -23.28 -20.53
C SER A 76 -56.68 -24.48 -20.60
N GLN A 77 -56.43 -25.52 -19.80
CA GLN A 77 -57.29 -26.70 -19.73
C GLN A 77 -58.67 -26.36 -19.13
N THR A 78 -58.71 -25.52 -18.10
CA THR A 78 -59.95 -25.04 -17.48
C THR A 78 -60.79 -24.22 -18.47
N ASN A 79 -60.14 -23.37 -19.26
CA ASN A 79 -60.79 -22.61 -20.33
C ASN A 79 -61.38 -23.54 -21.42
N LEU A 80 -60.67 -24.61 -21.80
CA LEU A 80 -61.19 -25.62 -22.73
C LEU A 80 -62.36 -26.41 -22.15
N LEU A 81 -62.30 -26.81 -20.88
CA LEU A 81 -63.39 -27.48 -20.19
C LEU A 81 -64.63 -26.59 -20.09
N ALA A 82 -64.44 -25.30 -19.76
CA ALA A 82 -65.51 -24.31 -19.72
C ALA A 82 -66.15 -24.11 -21.11
N LEU A 83 -65.34 -24.06 -22.17
CA LEU A 83 -65.84 -23.99 -23.54
C LEU A 83 -66.71 -25.20 -23.91
N ASN A 84 -66.26 -26.41 -23.58
CA ASN A 84 -67.03 -27.64 -23.80
C ASN A 84 -68.35 -27.61 -23.02
N ALA A 85 -68.33 -27.12 -21.77
CA ALA A 85 -69.53 -26.96 -20.95
C ALA A 85 -70.49 -25.93 -21.55
N THR A 86 -70.00 -24.81 -22.10
CA THR A 86 -70.84 -23.82 -22.81
C THR A 86 -71.49 -24.43 -24.06
N ILE A 87 -70.78 -25.28 -24.80
CA ILE A 87 -71.32 -25.99 -25.97
C ILE A 87 -72.45 -26.96 -25.54
N GLU A 88 -72.23 -27.75 -24.49
CA GLU A 88 -73.24 -28.71 -24.03
C GLU A 88 -74.45 -28.01 -23.39
N ALA A 89 -74.24 -26.89 -22.70
CA ALA A 89 -75.31 -26.04 -22.19
C ALA A 89 -76.18 -25.46 -23.31
N ALA A 90 -75.56 -25.02 -24.42
CA ALA A 90 -76.29 -24.57 -25.60
C ALA A 90 -77.11 -25.71 -26.24
N ARG A 91 -76.56 -26.94 -26.22
CA ARG A 91 -77.23 -28.14 -26.74
C ARG A 91 -78.45 -28.55 -25.91
N ALA A 92 -78.44 -28.31 -24.61
CA ALA A 92 -79.56 -28.54 -23.70
C ALA A 92 -80.69 -27.50 -23.80
N GLY A 93 -80.52 -26.43 -24.59
CA GLY A 93 -81.54 -25.40 -24.81
C GLY A 93 -81.92 -24.64 -23.54
N GLU A 94 -83.22 -24.45 -23.30
CA GLU A 94 -83.73 -23.70 -22.13
C GLU A 94 -83.31 -24.31 -20.78
N ALA A 95 -83.17 -25.64 -20.70
CA ALA A 95 -82.74 -26.33 -19.48
C ALA A 95 -81.26 -26.07 -19.13
N GLY A 96 -80.44 -25.66 -20.10
CA GLY A 96 -79.01 -25.42 -19.94
C GLY A 96 -78.62 -24.00 -19.55
N LYS A 97 -79.58 -23.05 -19.48
CA LYS A 97 -79.28 -21.62 -19.25
C LYS A 97 -78.46 -21.34 -17.98
N GLY A 98 -78.79 -21.98 -16.86
CA GLY A 98 -78.03 -21.83 -15.61
C GLY A 98 -76.59 -22.37 -15.73
N PHE A 99 -76.43 -23.49 -16.43
CA PHE A 99 -75.11 -24.08 -16.71
C PHE A 99 -74.27 -23.21 -17.64
N ALA A 100 -74.89 -22.55 -18.63
CA ALA A 100 -74.21 -21.63 -19.55
C ALA A 100 -73.62 -20.40 -18.82
N VAL A 101 -74.31 -19.88 -17.80
CA VAL A 101 -73.80 -18.76 -16.99
C VAL A 101 -72.57 -19.20 -16.20
N VAL A 102 -72.62 -20.36 -15.53
CA VAL A 102 -71.48 -20.89 -14.78
C VAL A 102 -70.30 -21.19 -15.69
N ALA A 103 -70.53 -21.81 -16.86
CA ALA A 103 -69.48 -22.11 -17.82
C ALA A 103 -68.78 -20.83 -18.33
N ASN A 104 -69.54 -19.75 -18.62
CA ASN A 104 -68.95 -18.47 -19.01
C ASN A 104 -68.16 -17.81 -17.87
N GLU A 105 -68.62 -17.92 -16.62
CA GLU A 105 -67.89 -17.40 -15.47
C GLU A 105 -66.56 -18.14 -15.27
N VAL A 106 -66.57 -19.49 -15.33
CA VAL A 106 -65.35 -20.31 -15.26
C VAL A 106 -64.38 -19.96 -16.40
N LYS A 107 -64.90 -19.74 -17.61
CA LYS A 107 -64.10 -19.31 -18.76
C LYS A 107 -63.42 -17.96 -18.51
N ASN A 108 -64.15 -17.00 -17.93
CA ASN A 108 -63.63 -15.68 -17.61
C ASN A 108 -62.53 -15.76 -16.53
N LEU A 109 -62.78 -16.51 -15.44
CA LEU A 109 -61.77 -16.76 -14.40
C LEU A 109 -60.50 -17.39 -14.99
N ALA A 110 -60.64 -18.41 -15.84
CA ALA A 110 -59.50 -19.05 -16.49
C ALA A 110 -58.68 -18.06 -17.36
N SER A 111 -59.36 -17.17 -18.09
CA SER A 111 -58.68 -16.12 -18.87
C SER A 111 -57.97 -15.10 -17.97
N GLN A 112 -58.56 -14.72 -16.83
CA GLN A 112 -57.93 -13.83 -15.86
C GLN A 112 -56.72 -14.49 -15.20
N THR A 113 -56.81 -15.77 -14.84
CA THR A 113 -55.69 -16.56 -14.33
C THR A 113 -54.54 -16.61 -15.34
N ALA A 114 -54.82 -16.91 -16.61
CA ALA A 114 -53.80 -16.94 -17.66
C ALA A 114 -53.07 -15.59 -17.79
N LYS A 115 -53.83 -14.48 -17.78
CA LYS A 115 -53.26 -13.13 -17.83
C LYS A 115 -52.37 -12.84 -16.60
N ALA A 116 -52.85 -13.18 -15.40
CA ALA A 116 -52.07 -12.99 -14.18
C ALA A 116 -50.79 -13.84 -14.18
N THR A 117 -50.83 -15.07 -14.70
CA THR A 117 -49.62 -15.90 -14.83
C THR A 117 -48.61 -15.32 -15.83
N ASP A 118 -49.07 -14.70 -16.91
CA ASP A 118 -48.19 -14.02 -17.87
C ASP A 118 -47.50 -12.80 -17.24
N GLU A 119 -48.23 -12.01 -16.44
CA GLU A 119 -47.66 -10.90 -15.68
C GLU A 119 -46.60 -11.38 -14.67
N ILE A 120 -46.88 -12.47 -13.93
CA ILE A 120 -45.92 -13.09 -13.01
C ILE A 120 -44.68 -13.58 -13.77
N ARG A 121 -44.83 -14.21 -14.93
CA ARG A 121 -43.69 -14.64 -15.77
C ARG A 121 -42.79 -13.46 -16.12
N GLY A 122 -43.37 -12.30 -16.45
CA GLY A 122 -42.60 -11.07 -16.69
C GLY A 122 -41.81 -10.58 -15.47
N TYR A 123 -42.39 -10.67 -14.27
CA TYR A 123 -41.68 -10.34 -13.03
C TYR A 123 -40.54 -11.33 -12.73
N VAL A 124 -40.76 -12.63 -12.92
CA VAL A 124 -39.73 -13.67 -12.72
C VAL A 124 -38.55 -13.45 -13.68
N ALA A 125 -38.82 -13.20 -14.97
CA ALA A 125 -37.77 -12.91 -15.94
C ALA A 125 -36.96 -11.65 -15.58
N SER A 126 -37.62 -10.63 -15.05
CA SER A 126 -36.95 -9.41 -14.56
C SER A 126 -36.05 -9.70 -13.35
N ILE A 127 -36.51 -10.54 -12.42
CA ILE A 127 -35.73 -10.99 -11.25
C ILE A 127 -34.52 -11.83 -11.69
N GLN A 128 -34.70 -12.78 -12.60
CA GLN A 128 -33.61 -13.59 -13.16
C GLN A 128 -32.55 -12.70 -13.82
N THR A 129 -32.96 -11.73 -14.65
CA THR A 129 -32.05 -10.75 -15.27
C THR A 129 -31.29 -9.93 -14.23
N ALA A 130 -31.97 -9.43 -13.19
CA ALA A 130 -31.31 -8.70 -12.11
C ALA A 130 -30.32 -9.58 -11.33
N THR A 131 -30.67 -10.86 -11.13
CA THR A 131 -29.82 -11.87 -10.47
C THR A 131 -28.55 -12.11 -11.28
N GLU A 132 -28.65 -12.31 -12.60
CA GLU A 132 -27.51 -12.50 -13.51
C GLU A 132 -26.57 -11.28 -13.52
N ASN A 133 -27.13 -10.07 -13.63
CA ASN A 133 -26.36 -8.84 -13.54
C ASN A 133 -25.63 -8.72 -12.18
N THR A 134 -26.27 -9.16 -11.10
CA THR A 134 -25.67 -9.17 -9.76
C THR A 134 -24.50 -10.13 -9.68
N VAL A 135 -24.62 -11.36 -10.22
CA VAL A 135 -23.51 -12.32 -10.28
C VAL A 135 -22.33 -11.75 -11.07
N SER A 136 -22.61 -11.13 -12.23
CA SER A 136 -21.57 -10.48 -13.04
C SER A 136 -20.84 -9.38 -12.26
N GLY A 137 -21.57 -8.52 -11.54
CA GLY A 137 -20.98 -7.48 -10.70
C GLY A 137 -20.15 -8.03 -9.55
N ILE A 138 -20.59 -9.11 -8.91
CA ILE A 138 -19.81 -9.79 -7.85
C ILE A 138 -18.52 -10.38 -8.42
N SER A 139 -18.55 -10.97 -9.61
CA SER A 139 -17.35 -11.50 -10.27
C SER A 139 -16.34 -10.39 -10.62
N GLU A 140 -16.82 -9.21 -11.01
CA GLU A 140 -15.97 -8.05 -11.26
C GLU A 140 -15.32 -7.55 -9.95
N VAL A 141 -16.10 -7.49 -8.87
CA VAL A 141 -15.58 -7.15 -7.53
C VAL A 141 -14.51 -8.14 -7.08
N ALA A 142 -14.75 -9.45 -7.24
CA ALA A 142 -13.78 -10.48 -6.89
C ALA A 142 -12.46 -10.32 -7.68
N THR A 143 -12.56 -10.03 -8.98
CA THR A 143 -11.37 -9.75 -9.82
C THR A 143 -10.61 -8.52 -9.33
N LYS A 144 -11.32 -7.45 -8.94
CA LYS A 144 -10.69 -6.23 -8.41
C LYS A 144 -10.04 -6.45 -7.05
N VAL A 145 -10.61 -7.30 -6.20
CA VAL A 145 -10.00 -7.69 -4.93
C VAL A 145 -8.71 -8.48 -5.16
N ASP A 146 -8.68 -9.39 -6.13
CA ASP A 146 -7.47 -10.14 -6.52
C ASP A 146 -6.36 -9.20 -7.06
N GLU A 147 -6.72 -8.22 -7.92
CA GLU A 147 -5.79 -7.17 -8.37
C GLU A 147 -5.20 -6.38 -7.19
N ILE A 148 -6.02 -6.07 -6.17
CA ILE A 148 -5.56 -5.39 -4.95
C ILE A 148 -4.57 -6.28 -4.18
N GLU A 149 -4.86 -7.57 -4.01
CA GLU A 149 -3.97 -8.51 -3.31
C GLU A 149 -2.59 -8.62 -3.99
N GLN A 150 -2.58 -8.71 -5.33
CA GLN A 150 -1.34 -8.72 -6.11
C GLN A 150 -0.54 -7.43 -5.95
N ALA A 151 -1.20 -6.28 -6.05
CA ALA A 151 -0.55 -4.98 -5.85
C ALA A 151 0.01 -4.86 -4.43
N ASN A 152 -0.74 -5.30 -3.43
CA ASN A 152 -0.34 -5.23 -2.03
C ASN A 152 0.85 -6.16 -1.72
N SER A 153 0.92 -7.32 -2.38
CA SER A 153 2.08 -8.22 -2.33
C SER A 153 3.34 -7.56 -2.90
N ALA A 154 3.21 -6.86 -4.04
CA ALA A 154 4.31 -6.11 -4.62
C ALA A 154 4.78 -4.96 -3.72
N VAL A 155 3.85 -4.24 -3.07
CA VAL A 155 4.18 -3.20 -2.09
C VAL A 155 4.88 -3.81 -0.87
N SER A 156 4.42 -4.96 -0.36
CA SER A 156 5.08 -5.64 0.76
C SER A 156 6.55 -5.97 0.45
N ALA A 157 6.82 -6.51 -0.74
CA ALA A 157 8.18 -6.80 -1.17
C ALA A 157 9.04 -5.53 -1.26
N ALA A 158 8.49 -4.44 -1.80
CA ALA A 158 9.18 -3.15 -1.86
C ALA A 158 9.47 -2.56 -0.47
N VAL A 159 8.55 -2.74 0.49
CA VAL A 159 8.72 -2.30 1.89
C VAL A 159 9.83 -3.09 2.58
N GLU A 160 9.91 -4.41 2.34
CA GLU A 160 11.01 -5.24 2.85
C GLU A 160 12.37 -4.79 2.30
N GLU A 161 12.45 -4.52 0.99
CA GLU A 161 13.67 -4.00 0.35
C GLU A 161 14.06 -2.63 0.92
N GLN A 162 13.10 -1.72 1.09
CA GLN A 162 13.33 -0.42 1.72
C GLN A 162 13.82 -0.56 3.16
N SER A 163 13.23 -1.47 3.94
CA SER A 163 13.67 -1.74 5.32
C SER A 163 15.14 -2.17 5.37
N ALA A 164 15.53 -3.09 4.48
CA ALA A 164 16.92 -3.54 4.36
C ALA A 164 17.86 -2.39 3.98
N ALA A 165 17.51 -1.60 2.96
CA ALA A 165 18.30 -0.46 2.50
C ALA A 165 18.45 0.63 3.58
N THR A 166 17.37 0.97 4.30
CA THR A 166 17.42 1.90 5.42
C THR A 166 18.28 1.37 6.57
N GLY A 167 18.23 0.06 6.83
CA GLY A 167 19.13 -0.59 7.80
C GLY A 167 20.61 -0.52 7.41
N GLU A 168 20.94 -0.61 6.11
CA GLU A 168 22.30 -0.39 5.62
C GLU A 168 22.73 1.08 5.72
N ILE A 169 21.83 2.01 5.42
CA ILE A 169 22.08 3.45 5.59
C ILE A 169 22.41 3.75 7.05
N ALA A 170 21.63 3.23 8.00
CA ALA A 170 21.88 3.41 9.43
C ALA A 170 23.27 2.91 9.84
N ARG A 171 23.68 1.71 9.39
CA ARG A 171 25.03 1.18 9.63
C ARG A 171 26.13 2.07 9.04
N ASN A 172 25.98 2.51 7.79
CA ASN A 172 26.95 3.40 7.13
C ASN A 172 27.09 4.75 7.86
N ILE A 173 26.00 5.25 8.45
CA ILE A 173 26.00 6.48 9.24
C ILE A 173 26.76 6.30 10.55
N GLU A 174 26.61 5.17 11.23
CA GLU A 174 27.39 4.84 12.43
C GLU A 174 28.89 4.81 12.13
N GLU A 175 29.28 4.17 11.03
CA GLU A 175 30.68 4.14 10.56
C GLU A 175 31.20 5.55 10.21
N ALA A 176 30.40 6.34 9.48
CA ALA A 176 30.74 7.72 9.15
C ALA A 176 30.90 8.57 10.42
N SER A 177 30.03 8.39 11.41
CA SER A 177 30.08 9.10 12.70
C SER A 177 31.39 8.80 13.44
N ALA A 178 31.76 7.52 13.53
CA ALA A 178 33.03 7.09 14.10
C ALA A 178 34.22 7.71 13.34
N GLY A 179 34.19 7.69 12.01
CA GLY A 179 35.22 8.31 11.17
C GLY A 179 35.34 9.82 11.38
N THR A 180 34.22 10.56 11.50
CA THR A 180 34.27 12.01 11.79
C THR A 180 34.85 12.31 13.18
N THR A 181 34.59 11.44 14.17
CA THR A 181 35.16 11.55 15.52
C THR A 181 36.66 11.30 15.53
N GLU A 182 37.12 10.29 14.78
CA GLU A 182 38.55 9.99 14.62
C GLU A 182 39.28 11.15 13.94
N VAL A 183 38.73 11.68 12.83
CA VAL A 183 39.30 12.84 12.13
C VAL A 183 39.39 14.06 13.05
N THR A 184 38.35 14.31 13.86
CA THR A 184 38.35 15.42 14.83
C THR A 184 39.48 15.25 15.86
N THR A 185 39.68 14.04 16.38
CA THR A 185 40.76 13.71 17.31
C THR A 185 42.15 13.91 16.68
N ASN A 186 42.33 13.44 15.44
CA ASN A 186 43.57 13.60 14.70
C ASN A 186 43.90 15.08 14.43
N ILE A 187 42.89 15.92 14.16
CA ILE A 187 43.07 17.37 13.97
C ILE A 187 43.55 18.04 15.26
N VAL A 188 43.02 17.65 16.42
CA VAL A 188 43.52 18.13 17.72
C VAL A 188 44.99 17.76 17.91
N GLY A 189 45.37 16.52 17.61
CA GLY A 189 46.77 16.07 17.68
C GLY A 189 47.70 16.85 16.76
N VAL A 190 47.30 17.08 15.50
CA VAL A 190 48.06 17.90 14.53
C VAL A 190 48.22 19.34 15.02
N ASN A 191 47.17 19.92 15.63
CA ASN A 191 47.24 21.26 16.19
C ASN A 191 48.26 21.34 17.34
N THR A 192 48.28 20.37 18.24
CA THR A 192 49.27 20.28 19.33
C THR A 192 50.69 20.14 18.79
N ALA A 193 50.94 19.22 17.85
CA ALA A 193 52.26 19.03 17.25
C ALA A 193 52.76 20.29 16.51
N SER A 194 51.85 21.04 15.88
CA SER A 194 52.16 22.31 15.22
C SER A 194 52.57 23.38 16.24
N GLN A 195 51.91 23.45 17.40
CA GLN A 195 52.27 24.37 18.49
C GLN A 195 53.65 24.03 19.09
N GLU A 196 53.93 22.75 19.33
CA GLU A 196 55.23 22.28 19.82
C GLU A 196 56.35 22.62 18.83
N THR A 197 56.11 22.39 17.53
CA THR A 197 57.05 22.74 16.46
C THR A 197 57.31 24.26 16.43
N GLY A 198 56.27 25.08 16.59
CA GLY A 198 56.39 26.54 16.66
C GLY A 198 57.22 27.01 17.87
N ALA A 199 57.02 26.37 19.03
CA ALA A 199 57.81 26.65 20.23
C ALA A 199 59.28 26.24 20.04
N ALA A 200 59.53 25.06 19.49
CA ALA A 200 60.89 24.59 19.19
C ALA A 200 61.60 25.50 18.19
N ALA A 201 60.92 25.95 17.13
CA ALA A 201 61.46 26.90 16.17
C ALA A 201 61.80 28.26 16.81
N THR A 202 60.98 28.74 17.74
CA THR A 202 61.24 29.97 18.51
C THR A 202 62.48 29.82 19.38
N GLN A 203 62.64 28.68 20.06
CA GLN A 203 63.82 28.36 20.86
C GLN A 203 65.09 28.27 20.00
N LEU A 204 65.01 27.60 18.85
CA LEU A 204 66.10 27.48 17.88
C LEU A 204 66.55 28.84 17.35
N ASN A 205 65.59 29.72 17.04
CA ASN A 205 65.88 31.10 16.63
C ASN A 205 66.58 31.90 17.75
N GLY A 206 66.16 31.73 19.01
CA GLY A 206 66.83 32.33 20.17
C GLY A 206 68.28 31.86 20.30
N ALA A 207 68.52 30.55 20.22
CA ALA A 207 69.86 29.97 20.25
C ALA A 207 70.74 30.45 19.08
N ALA A 208 70.18 30.60 17.88
CA ALA A 208 70.90 31.13 16.72
C ALA A 208 71.28 32.61 16.90
N MET A 209 70.41 33.44 17.49
CA MET A 209 70.71 34.83 17.83
C MET A 209 71.83 34.92 18.87
N GLU A 210 71.79 34.07 19.88
CA GLU A 210 72.82 34.00 20.92
C GLU A 210 74.17 33.56 20.35
N LEU A 211 74.19 32.52 19.50
CA LEU A 211 75.38 32.07 18.79
C LEU A 211 75.97 33.16 17.87
N SER A 212 75.12 33.91 17.18
CA SER A 212 75.53 35.06 16.36
C SER A 212 76.21 36.14 17.21
N SER A 213 75.61 36.48 18.36
CA SER A 213 76.19 37.45 19.31
C SER A 213 77.53 36.98 19.89
N GLN A 214 77.65 35.70 20.26
CA GLN A 214 78.91 35.13 20.73
C GLN A 214 79.98 35.12 19.64
N SER A 215 79.60 34.84 18.39
CA SER A 215 80.51 34.86 17.23
C SER A 215 81.04 36.28 16.98
N GLU A 216 80.20 37.31 17.08
CA GLU A 216 80.62 38.70 16.95
C GLU A 216 81.55 39.11 18.10
N THR A 217 81.22 38.71 19.34
CA THR A 217 82.08 38.95 20.51
C THR A 217 83.45 38.32 20.33
N LEU A 218 83.52 37.06 19.90
CA LEU A 218 84.77 36.36 19.64
C LEU A 218 85.58 37.08 18.54
N ARG A 219 84.92 37.55 17.49
CA ARG A 219 85.54 38.33 16.41
C ARG A 219 86.16 39.62 16.95
N THR A 220 85.48 40.34 17.83
CA THR A 220 86.03 41.53 18.50
C THR A 220 87.26 41.17 19.35
N VAL A 221 87.17 40.14 20.20
CA VAL A 221 88.28 39.71 21.07
C VAL A 221 89.51 39.30 20.26
N VAL A 222 89.33 38.54 19.18
CA VAL A 222 90.42 38.14 18.29
C VAL A 222 91.03 39.35 17.59
N SER A 223 90.20 40.30 17.12
CA SER A 223 90.68 41.54 16.50
C SER A 223 91.50 42.38 17.48
N ASP A 224 91.04 42.54 18.71
CA ASP A 224 91.73 43.29 19.76
C ASP A 224 93.06 42.61 20.15
N PHE A 225 93.05 41.29 20.30
CA PHE A 225 94.26 40.51 20.56
C PHE A 225 95.29 40.70 19.44
N LEU A 226 94.89 40.50 18.18
CA LEU A 226 95.77 40.71 17.02
C LEU A 226 96.28 42.17 16.96
N GLY A 227 95.43 43.14 17.26
CA GLY A 227 95.81 44.56 17.37
C GLY A 227 96.83 44.84 18.47
N SER A 228 96.70 44.17 19.62
CA SER A 228 97.63 44.29 20.74
C SER A 228 99.00 43.67 20.43
N VAL A 229 99.03 42.49 19.81
CA VAL A 229 100.28 41.83 19.38
C VAL A 229 101.02 42.72 18.36
N ARG A 230 100.28 43.34 17.43
CA ARG A 230 100.84 44.25 16.42
C ARG A 230 101.41 45.55 16.98
N LYS A 231 101.08 45.92 18.23
CA LYS A 231 101.66 47.07 18.95
C LYS A 231 102.91 46.71 19.76
N VAL A 232 103.13 45.43 20.02
CA VAL A 232 104.24 44.92 20.85
C VAL A 232 105.45 44.48 20.01
N VAL A 233 105.25 44.29 18.70
CA VAL A 233 106.30 44.07 17.69
C VAL A 233 106.61 45.39 16.99
#